data_AF-A0AB37AHA5-F1
#
_entry.id   AF-A0AB37AHA5-F1
#
_cell.length_a   1.000
_cell.length_b   1.000
_cell.length_c   1.000
_cell.angle_alpha   90.00
_cell.angle_beta   90.00
_cell.angle_gamma   90.00
#
_symmetry.space_group_name_H-M   'P 1'
#
loop_
_entity.id
_entity.type
_entity.pdbx_description
1 polymer ?
#
loop_
_entity_poly.entity_id
_entity_poly.type
_entity_poly.pdbx_seq_one_letter_code
_entity_poly.pdbx_strand_id
1 'polypeptide(L)' 'MPTTDRIGRAELIARFVDLELVEDGARYIVGAGDRRAGQRGTLIAVLRFRHDGGFEVVLQLDNGKLDSFSFMQLFPELPH' A
#
# COMPACT_ATOMS: atom_id res chain seq x y z
N MET A 1 31.54 16.66 -2.64
CA MET A 1 30.34 15.82 -2.79
C MET A 1 29.56 15.89 -1.50
N PRO A 2 28.26 16.23 -1.48
CA PRO A 2 27.52 16.21 -0.23
C PRO A 2 27.45 14.76 0.25
N THR A 3 28.00 14.51 1.44
CA THR A 3 27.98 13.20 2.08
C THR A 3 26.54 12.87 2.46
N THR A 4 26.09 11.68 2.08
CA THR A 4 24.76 11.12 2.37
C THR A 4 24.50 10.95 3.88
N ASP A 5 25.48 11.25 4.73
CA ASP A 5 25.51 11.06 6.19
C ASP A 5 24.51 11.91 7.00
N ARG A 6 23.67 12.73 6.37
CA ARG A 6 22.72 13.62 7.05
C ARG A 6 21.24 13.34 6.82
N ILE A 7 20.89 12.43 5.91
CA ILE A 7 19.48 12.18 5.58
C ILE A 7 19.03 10.91 6.30
N GLY A 8 18.01 11.02 7.15
CA GLY A 8 17.41 9.87 7.81
C GLY A 8 16.76 8.91 6.80
N ARG A 9 16.72 7.62 7.08
CA ARG A 9 16.17 6.60 6.14
C ARG A 9 14.74 6.93 5.67
N ALA A 10 13.88 7.37 6.59
CA ALA A 10 12.50 7.76 6.26
C ALA A 10 12.45 9.00 5.36
N GLU A 11 13.28 10.00 5.64
CA GLU A 11 13.38 11.20 4.80
C GLU A 11 13.92 10.86 3.41
N LEU A 12 14.90 9.96 3.32
CA LEU A 12 15.42 9.50 2.04
C LEU A 12 14.33 8.81 1.22
N ILE A 13 13.55 7.91 1.80
CA ILE A 13 12.44 7.22 1.13
C ILE A 13 11.36 8.21 0.68
N ALA A 14 10.99 9.17 1.53
CA ALA A 14 9.98 10.19 1.24
C ALA A 14 10.35 11.10 0.06
N ARG A 15 11.61 11.11 -0.39
CA ARG A 15 12.02 11.81 -1.62
C ARG A 15 11.62 11.08 -2.89
N PHE A 16 11.32 9.78 -2.82
CA PHE A 16 11.02 8.92 -3.98
C PHE A 16 9.58 8.39 -3.99
N VAL A 17 8.91 8.38 -2.84
CA VAL A 17 7.57 7.82 -2.66
C VAL A 17 6.63 8.87 -2.08
N ASP A 18 5.47 9.03 -2.69
CA ASP A 18 4.33 9.73 -2.11
C ASP A 18 3.42 8.73 -1.39
N LEU A 19 3.05 9.08 -0.16
CA LEU A 19 2.15 8.33 0.69
C LEU A 19 0.89 9.15 0.91
N GLU A 20 -0.25 8.61 0.51
CA GLU A 20 -1.58 9.17 0.79
C GLU A 20 -2.26 8.24 1.81
N LEU A 21 -2.56 8.75 3.00
CA LEU A 21 -3.34 8.01 3.99
C LEU A 21 -4.81 8.06 3.62
N VAL A 22 -5.52 6.95 3.83
CA VAL A 22 -6.95 6.82 3.54
C VAL A 22 -7.69 6.63 4.85
N GLU A 23 -8.47 7.63 5.24
CA GLU A 23 -9.43 7.54 6.33
C GLU A 23 -10.69 6.81 5.83
N ASP A 24 -11.27 5.93 6.66
CA ASP A 24 -12.48 5.15 6.34
C ASP A 24 -12.42 4.42 4.98
N GLY A 25 -11.27 3.82 4.68
CA GLY A 25 -11.04 3.18 3.39
C GLY A 25 -11.93 1.97 3.11
N ALA A 26 -12.15 1.71 1.82
CA ALA A 26 -12.97 0.59 1.36
C ALA A 26 -12.36 -0.77 1.74
N ARG A 27 -13.24 -1.78 1.81
CA ARG A 27 -12.89 -3.17 2.06
C ARG A 27 -12.56 -3.89 0.76
N TYR A 28 -11.52 -4.72 0.80
CA TYR A 28 -11.06 -5.50 -0.34
C TYR A 28 -10.78 -6.95 0.04
N ILE A 29 -10.97 -7.84 -0.93
CA ILE A 29 -10.58 -9.25 -0.90
C ILE A 29 -9.35 -9.41 -1.82
N VAL A 30 -8.30 -10.06 -1.32
CA VAL A 30 -7.11 -10.37 -2.10
C VAL A 30 -7.45 -11.46 -3.12
N GLY A 31 -7.16 -11.20 -4.38
CA GLY A 31 -7.44 -12.06 -5.52
C GLY A 31 -6.51 -13.25 -5.69
N ALA A 32 -6.84 -14.09 -6.68
CA ALA A 32 -6.07 -15.30 -7.00
C ALA A 32 -4.67 -14.96 -7.56
N GLY A 33 -3.70 -15.83 -7.31
CA GLY A 33 -2.30 -15.64 -7.71
C GLY A 33 -1.40 -15.03 -6.63
N ASP A 34 -1.98 -14.60 -5.50
CA ASP A 34 -1.25 -14.21 -4.31
C ASP A 34 -1.36 -15.30 -3.22
N ARG A 35 -0.30 -15.52 -2.43
CA ARG A 35 -0.32 -16.45 -1.28
C ARG A 35 -1.34 -16.05 -0.20
N ARG A 36 -1.78 -14.78 -0.21
CA ARG A 36 -2.78 -14.19 0.68
C ARG A 36 -4.17 -14.19 0.05
N ALA A 37 -4.37 -14.84 -1.09
CA ALA A 37 -5.67 -14.93 -1.76
C ALA A 37 -6.79 -15.34 -0.79
N GLY A 38 -7.94 -14.66 -0.90
CA GLY A 38 -9.10 -14.85 -0.03
C GLY A 38 -9.03 -14.10 1.32
N GLN A 39 -7.87 -13.54 1.69
CA GLN A 39 -7.82 -12.64 2.85
C GLN A 39 -8.51 -11.32 2.54
N ARG A 40 -9.07 -10.73 3.58
CA ARG A 40 -9.79 -9.46 3.53
C ARG A 40 -9.02 -8.40 4.30
N GLY A 41 -9.18 -7.15 3.90
CA GLY A 41 -8.59 -6.03 4.60
C GLY A 41 -9.20 -4.69 4.22
N THR A 42 -8.84 -3.69 5.00
CA THR A 42 -9.26 -2.30 4.81
C THR A 42 -8.13 -1.51 4.18
N LEU A 43 -8.44 -0.72 3.15
CA LEU A 43 -7.48 0.21 2.55
C LEU A 43 -7.10 1.30 3.56
N ILE A 44 -5.81 1.45 3.83
CA ILE A 44 -5.31 2.48 4.77
C ILE A 44 -4.35 3.48 4.14
N ALA A 45 -3.76 3.14 2.99
CA ALA A 45 -2.86 4.04 2.28
C ALA A 45 -2.71 3.69 0.80
N VAL A 46 -2.31 4.68 0.02
CA VAL A 46 -1.86 4.56 -1.37
C VAL A 46 -0.41 5.02 -1.46
N LEU A 47 0.45 4.20 -2.05
CA LEU A 47 1.87 4.44 -2.28
C LEU A 47 2.12 4.68 -3.77
N ARG A 48 2.76 5.80 -4.11
CA ARG A 48 3.09 6.16 -5.50
C ARG A 48 4.57 6.47 -5.63
N PHE A 49 5.23 5.98 -6.66
CA PHE A 49 6.58 6.45 -6.99
C PHE A 49 6.49 7.82 -7.68
N ARG A 50 7.37 8.76 -7.32
CA ARG A 50 7.32 10.13 -7.86
C ARG A 50 7.73 10.24 -9.32
N HIS A 51 8.54 9.31 -9.80
CA HIS A 51 9.18 9.38 -11.12
C HIS A 51 8.85 8.18 -12.01
N ASP A 52 8.02 7.25 -11.54
CA ASP A 52 7.56 6.09 -12.32
C ASP A 52 6.04 5.95 -12.25
N GLY A 53 5.45 5.32 -13.26
CA GLY A 53 4.03 5.07 -13.32
C GLY A 53 3.60 3.94 -12.38
N GLY A 54 2.38 4.04 -11.87
CA GLY A 54 1.77 3.00 -11.04
C GLY A 54 1.69 3.37 -9.56
N PHE A 55 1.00 2.52 -8.82
CA PHE A 55 0.80 2.67 -7.39
C PHE A 55 0.54 1.30 -6.77
N GLU A 56 0.90 1.20 -5.49
CA GLU A 56 0.43 0.11 -4.64
C GLU A 56 -0.54 0.66 -3.60
N VAL A 57 -1.40 -0.22 -3.12
CA VAL A 57 -2.29 0.10 -2.01
C VAL A 57 -1.91 -0.74 -0.81
N VAL A 58 -2.00 -0.14 0.37
CA VAL A 58 -1.71 -0.80 1.64
C VAL A 58 -3.03 -1.19 2.27
N LEU A 59 -3.20 -2.48 2.53
CA LEU A 59 -4.32 -3.00 3.30
C LEU A 59 -3.86 -3.31 4.72
N GLN A 60 -4.69 -2.95 5.71
CA GLN A 60 -4.70 -3.61 6.99
C GLN A 60 -5.60 -4.84 6.88
N LEU A 61 -5.00 -6.02 6.85
CA LEU A 61 -5.72 -7.30 6.78
C LEU A 61 -6.42 -7.59 8.12
N ASP A 62 -7.47 -8.41 8.08
CA ASP A 62 -8.28 -8.76 9.27
C ASP A 62 -7.48 -9.46 10.38
N ASN A 63 -6.32 -10.02 10.04
CA ASN A 63 -5.39 -10.59 11.00
C ASN A 63 -4.45 -9.54 11.65
N GLY A 64 -4.67 -8.25 11.38
CA GLY A 64 -3.88 -7.12 11.88
C GLY A 64 -2.60 -6.82 11.12
N LYS A 65 -2.21 -7.64 10.13
CA LYS A 65 -1.00 -7.40 9.34
C LYS A 65 -1.23 -6.29 8.31
N LEU A 66 -0.17 -5.51 8.07
CA LEU A 66 -0.12 -4.56 6.98
C LEU A 66 0.62 -5.19 5.81
N ASP A 67 0.08 -5.02 4.62
CA ASP A 67 0.70 -5.52 3.40
C ASP A 67 0.30 -4.65 2.20
N SER A 68 1.14 -4.65 1.16
CA SER A 68 0.89 -3.87 -0.05
C SER A 68 0.54 -4.78 -1.23
N PHE A 69 -0.31 -4.26 -2.10
CA PHE A 69 -0.84 -4.98 -3.26
C PHE A 69 -0.94 -4.06 -4.47
N SER A 70 -0.75 -4.64 -5.66
CA SER A 70 -1.23 -3.99 -6.87
C SER A 70 -2.75 -3.94 -6.84
N PHE A 71 -3.34 -2.81 -7.22
CA PHE A 71 -4.80 -2.66 -7.21
C PHE A 71 -5.52 -3.71 -8.07
N MET A 72 -4.87 -4.18 -9.14
CA MET A 72 -5.40 -5.22 -10.04
C MET A 72 -5.55 -6.60 -9.35
N GLN A 73 -4.91 -6.79 -8.20
CA GLN A 73 -4.99 -8.03 -7.42
C GLN A 73 -6.11 -8.00 -6.39
N LEU A 74 -6.90 -6.93 -6.32
CA LEU A 74 -7.92 -6.75 -5.30
C LEU A 74 -9.32 -6.75 -5.90
N PHE A 75 -10.26 -7.34 -5.18
CA PHE A 75 -11.68 -7.29 -5.49
C PHE A 75 -12.40 -6.49 -4.40
N PRO A 76 -13.30 -5.55 -4.75
CA PRO A 76 -14.08 -4.83 -3.75
C PRO A 76 -14.95 -5.81 -2.96
N GLU A 77 -14.96 -5.69 -1.64
CA GLU A 77 -15.89 -6.43 -0.79
C GLU A 77 -17.25 -5.71 -0.83
N LEU A 78 -18.24 -6.36 -1.44
CA LEU A 78 -19.60 -5.81 -1.51
C LEU A 78 -20.25 -5.88 -0.12
N PRO A 79 -20.93 -4.81 0.33
CA PRO A 79 -21.72 -4.88 1.55
C PRO A 79 -22.84 -5.91 1.38
N HIS A 80 -22.96 -6.81 2.36
CA HIS A 80 -24.06 -7.77 2.48
C HIS A 80 -25.30 -7.12 3.08
#